data_AF-A0A1G7CDM8-F1
#
_entry.id   AF-A0A1G7CDM8-F1
#
_cell.length_a   1.000
_cell.length_b   1.000
_cell.length_c   1.000
_cell.angle_alpha   90.00
_cell.angle_beta   90.00
_cell.angle_gamma   90.00
#
_symmetry.space_group_name_H-M   'P 1'
#
loop_
_entity.id
_entity.type
_entity.pdbx_description
1 polymer ?
#
loop_
_entity_poly.entity_id
_entity_poly.type
_entity_poly.pdbx_seq_one_letter_code
_entity_poly.pdbx_strand_id
1 'polypeptide(L)'
;MGTTTRPNVKARSRLGNWMPQKEQVAADVRLQIAAAARGTPLANVVLELADLVRGDTVPRMNLSRAIDEALRAGFRLGYGNIDQLMTIVDYLTTYAPPLDASVPIATPLNLVLDRPMCMPSGYAVFRDPFFNAQLRNVLSYWCSFVSGPHSRTYLNTQPPHGWFSQRAQETTHLDDYLCERSQPYWGFASWNDFFTRRLREGARPYVRTAPALPRRRFRPQGQFAARARCCLTGAGT
;
A
#
# COMPACT_ATOMS: atom_id res chain seq x y z
N MET A 1 -9.21 -9.23 -43.07
CA MET A 1 -8.47 -9.39 -41.79
C MET A 1 -8.49 -8.05 -41.07
N GLY A 2 -9.39 -7.91 -40.09
CA GLY A 2 -9.52 -6.66 -39.32
C GLY A 2 -8.38 -6.56 -38.31
N THR A 3 -7.60 -5.49 -38.41
CA THR A 3 -6.57 -5.14 -37.43
C THR A 3 -7.27 -4.64 -36.16
N THR A 4 -7.36 -5.50 -35.14
CA THR A 4 -7.81 -5.10 -33.80
C THR A 4 -6.79 -4.15 -33.19
N THR A 5 -7.01 -2.85 -33.37
CA THR A 5 -6.24 -1.81 -32.68
C THR A 5 -6.52 -1.96 -31.18
N ARG A 6 -5.52 -2.41 -30.41
CA ARG A 6 -5.61 -2.41 -28.94
C ARG A 6 -5.89 -0.98 -28.49
N PRO A 7 -6.91 -0.72 -27.65
CA PRO A 7 -7.18 0.61 -27.16
C PRO A 7 -5.92 1.15 -26.48
N ASN A 8 -5.46 2.32 -26.95
CA ASN A 8 -4.34 3.05 -26.38
C ASN A 8 -4.77 3.59 -25.02
N VAL A 9 -4.69 2.74 -23.99
CA VAL A 9 -4.80 3.17 -22.60
C VAL A 9 -3.55 4.00 -22.34
N LYS A 10 -3.70 5.33 -22.37
CA LYS A 10 -2.64 6.25 -21.92
C LYS A 10 -2.09 5.71 -20.61
N ALA A 11 -0.78 5.45 -20.58
CA ALA A 11 -0.10 4.98 -19.39
C ALA A 11 -0.38 5.98 -18.26
N ARG A 12 -1.25 5.60 -17.32
CA ARG A 12 -1.54 6.40 -16.13
C ARG A 12 -0.23 6.50 -15.35
N SER A 13 0.31 7.70 -15.23
CA SER A 13 1.49 7.94 -14.38
C SER A 13 1.11 7.71 -12.92
N ARG A 14 1.96 7.02 -12.18
CA ARG A 14 1.78 6.82 -10.74
C ARG A 14 2.22 8.11 -10.05
N LEU A 15 1.36 8.73 -9.26
CA LEU A 15 1.68 10.00 -8.61
C LEU A 15 2.46 9.78 -7.30
N GLY A 16 3.35 10.72 -6.99
CA GLY A 16 4.01 10.85 -5.69
C GLY A 16 5.09 9.83 -5.34
N ASN A 17 5.58 9.06 -6.31
CA ASN A 17 6.75 8.18 -6.16
C ASN A 17 6.63 7.18 -4.99
N TRP A 18 5.43 6.71 -4.65
CA TRP A 18 5.21 5.72 -3.59
C TRP A 18 5.26 4.27 -4.11
N MET A 19 5.35 4.09 -5.43
CA MET A 19 5.45 2.80 -6.12
C MET A 19 6.31 2.96 -7.39
N PRO A 20 6.87 1.87 -7.96
CA PRO A 20 7.66 1.95 -9.18
C PRO A 20 6.86 2.58 -10.32
N GLN A 21 7.43 3.59 -11.00
CA GLN A 21 6.77 4.30 -12.10
C GLN A 21 6.52 3.40 -13.32
N LYS A 22 7.44 2.48 -13.58
CA LYS A 22 7.35 1.52 -14.68
C LYS A 22 6.66 0.25 -14.19
N GLU A 23 5.60 -0.14 -14.89
CA GLU A 23 4.84 -1.37 -14.59
C GLU A 23 5.72 -2.63 -14.62
N GLN A 24 6.73 -2.68 -15.50
CA GLN A 24 7.68 -3.78 -15.57
C GLN A 24 8.41 -3.99 -14.24
N VAL A 25 8.92 -2.92 -13.62
CA VAL A 25 9.63 -2.98 -12.33
C VAL A 25 8.68 -3.46 -11.23
N ALA A 26 7.45 -2.92 -11.19
CA ALA A 26 6.42 -3.36 -10.23
C ALA A 26 6.02 -4.83 -10.43
N ALA A 27 5.97 -5.31 -11.67
CA ALA A 27 5.73 -6.71 -11.99
C ALA A 27 6.87 -7.62 -11.57
N ASP A 28 8.13 -7.22 -11.80
CA ASP A 28 9.28 -8.05 -11.44
C ASP A 28 9.37 -8.24 -9.92
N VAL A 29 9.09 -7.19 -9.13
CA VAL A 29 9.00 -7.32 -7.66
C VAL A 29 7.85 -8.22 -7.22
N ARG A 30 6.66 -8.11 -7.84
CA ARG A 30 5.55 -9.04 -7.54
C ARG A 30 5.92 -10.49 -7.81
N LEU A 31 6.59 -10.75 -8.92
CA LEU A 31 7.05 -12.09 -9.29
C LEU A 31 8.11 -12.62 -8.30
N GLN A 32 9.01 -11.77 -7.83
CA GLN A 32 9.98 -12.14 -6.79
C GLN A 32 9.29 -12.48 -5.46
N ILE A 33 8.33 -11.66 -5.01
CA ILE A 33 7.53 -11.93 -3.82
C ILE A 33 6.78 -13.26 -3.96
N ALA A 34 6.12 -13.45 -5.11
CA ALA A 34 5.36 -14.67 -5.37
C ALA A 34 6.24 -15.93 -5.39
N ALA A 35 7.45 -15.85 -5.96
CA ALA A 35 8.40 -16.95 -5.97
C ALA A 35 8.98 -17.27 -4.58
N ALA A 36 9.08 -16.26 -3.70
CA ALA A 36 9.55 -16.43 -2.33
C ALA A 36 8.46 -16.97 -1.38
N ALA A 37 7.19 -16.73 -1.69
CA ALA A 37 6.06 -17.26 -0.94
C ALA A 37 6.00 -18.79 -1.10
N ARG A 38 6.27 -19.54 -0.01
CA ARG A 38 6.20 -21.00 0.03
C ARG A 38 4.98 -21.46 0.84
N GLY A 39 4.50 -22.67 0.54
CA GLY A 39 3.34 -23.27 1.20
C GLY A 39 3.64 -23.68 2.64
N THR A 40 3.43 -22.76 3.58
CA THR A 40 3.28 -23.05 5.00
C THR A 40 1.80 -23.00 5.39
N PRO A 41 1.39 -23.58 6.53
CA PRO A 41 0.09 -23.27 7.10
C PRO A 41 -0.01 -21.75 7.25
N LEU A 42 -1.09 -21.17 6.72
CA LEU A 42 -1.31 -19.73 6.74
C LEU A 42 -1.46 -19.25 8.20
N ALA A 43 -0.95 -18.06 8.52
CA ALA A 43 -1.22 -17.39 9.78
C ALA A 43 -2.73 -17.21 9.97
N ASN A 44 -3.21 -17.29 11.22
CA ASN A 44 -4.64 -17.23 11.54
C ASN A 44 -5.33 -15.99 10.91
N VAL A 45 -4.69 -14.82 10.93
CA VAL A 45 -5.24 -13.60 10.33
C VAL A 45 -5.45 -13.71 8.81
N VAL A 46 -4.62 -14.51 8.12
CA VAL A 46 -4.75 -14.76 6.68
C VAL A 46 -5.75 -15.89 6.41
N LEU A 47 -5.80 -16.92 7.28
CA LEU A 47 -6.86 -17.93 7.24
C LEU A 47 -8.24 -17.29 7.35
N GLU A 48 -8.44 -16.39 8.32
CA GLU A 48 -9.72 -15.70 8.50
C GLU A 48 -10.09 -14.82 7.29
N LEU A 49 -9.11 -14.17 6.64
CA LEU A 49 -9.33 -13.44 5.40
C LEU A 49 -9.71 -14.39 4.26
N ALA A 50 -9.02 -15.53 4.14
CA ALA A 50 -9.32 -16.55 3.15
C ALA A 50 -10.71 -17.16 3.36
N ASP A 51 -11.11 -17.40 4.61
CA ASP A 51 -12.41 -17.96 4.97
C ASP A 51 -13.54 -16.97 4.73
N LEU A 52 -13.34 -15.67 5.00
CA LEU A 52 -14.29 -14.62 4.60
C LEU A 52 -14.53 -14.64 3.09
N VAL A 53 -13.44 -14.65 2.31
CA VAL A 53 -13.54 -14.65 0.85
C VAL A 53 -14.13 -15.96 0.33
N ARG A 54 -13.84 -17.12 0.93
CA ARG A 54 -14.37 -18.41 0.50
C ARG A 54 -15.83 -18.62 0.89
N GLY A 55 -16.21 -18.15 2.08
CA GLY A 55 -17.53 -18.31 2.67
C GLY A 55 -18.61 -17.46 2.01
N ASP A 56 -18.27 -16.31 1.42
CA ASP A 56 -19.22 -15.45 0.72
C ASP A 56 -18.99 -15.48 -0.81
N THR A 57 -20.06 -15.75 -1.55
CA THR A 57 -20.04 -15.85 -3.02
C THR A 57 -19.71 -14.52 -3.69
N VAL A 58 -20.15 -13.39 -3.14
CA VAL A 58 -19.96 -12.07 -3.76
C VAL A 58 -18.48 -11.64 -3.78
N PRO A 59 -17.75 -11.57 -2.65
CA PRO A 59 -16.33 -11.24 -2.66
C PRO A 59 -15.49 -12.29 -3.38
N ARG A 60 -15.83 -13.59 -3.27
CA ARG A 60 -15.14 -14.66 -4.02
C ARG A 60 -15.19 -14.43 -5.53
N MET A 61 -16.40 -14.28 -6.06
CA MET A 61 -16.62 -14.11 -7.50
C MET A 61 -15.96 -12.83 -8.01
N ASN A 62 -16.15 -11.72 -7.30
CA ASN A 62 -15.60 -10.44 -7.71
C ASN A 62 -14.06 -10.41 -7.64
N LEU A 63 -13.46 -11.02 -6.61
CA LEU A 63 -12.00 -11.09 -6.49
C LEU A 63 -11.41 -12.00 -7.57
N SER A 64 -11.97 -13.19 -7.81
CA SER A 64 -11.56 -14.06 -8.92
C SER A 64 -11.63 -13.33 -10.27
N ARG A 65 -12.75 -12.64 -10.53
CA ARG A 65 -12.91 -11.87 -11.78
C ARG A 65 -11.93 -10.71 -11.88
N ALA A 66 -11.63 -10.02 -10.79
CA ALA A 66 -10.65 -8.94 -10.77
C ALA A 66 -9.25 -9.44 -11.13
N ILE A 67 -8.88 -10.64 -10.66
CA ILE A 67 -7.64 -11.32 -11.01
C ILE A 67 -7.64 -11.65 -12.52
N ASP A 68 -8.71 -12.29 -13.02
CA ASP A 68 -8.85 -12.64 -14.43
C ASP A 68 -8.84 -11.42 -15.37
N GLU A 69 -9.49 -10.33 -14.97
CA GLU A 69 -9.50 -9.05 -15.70
C GLU A 69 -8.08 -8.47 -15.79
N ALA A 70 -7.33 -8.46 -14.68
CA ALA A 70 -5.97 -7.96 -14.67
C ALA A 70 -5.03 -8.82 -15.53
N LEU A 71 -5.17 -10.14 -15.48
CA LEU A 71 -4.39 -11.06 -16.33
C LEU A 71 -4.73 -10.89 -17.82
N ARG A 72 -6.02 -10.79 -18.17
CA ARG A 72 -6.46 -10.53 -19.56
C ARG A 72 -6.00 -9.17 -20.08
N ALA A 73 -5.86 -8.18 -19.21
CA ALA A 73 -5.28 -6.89 -19.55
C ALA A 73 -3.74 -6.93 -19.73
N GLY A 74 -3.11 -8.09 -19.50
CA GLY A 74 -1.67 -8.31 -19.72
C GLY A 74 -0.79 -7.97 -18.51
N PHE A 75 -1.36 -7.78 -17.32
CA PHE A 75 -0.57 -7.54 -16.11
C PHE A 75 0.04 -8.85 -15.58
N ARG A 76 1.29 -8.77 -15.13
CA ARG A 76 2.01 -9.89 -14.49
C ARG A 76 1.84 -9.78 -12.98
N LEU A 77 0.92 -10.57 -12.41
CA LEU A 77 0.57 -10.50 -11.00
C LEU A 77 1.46 -11.37 -10.10
N GLY A 78 1.98 -12.49 -10.61
CA GLY A 78 2.64 -13.53 -9.82
C GLY A 78 1.68 -14.54 -9.18
N TYR A 79 0.38 -14.36 -9.37
CA TYR A 79 -0.67 -15.28 -8.93
C TYR A 79 -1.81 -15.29 -9.95
N GLY A 80 -2.52 -16.41 -10.04
CA GLY A 80 -3.64 -16.64 -10.95
C GLY A 80 -4.97 -16.89 -10.26
N ASN A 81 -4.99 -17.07 -8.94
CA ASN A 81 -6.21 -17.34 -8.19
C ASN A 81 -6.10 -16.82 -6.74
N ILE A 82 -7.20 -16.93 -6.01
CA ILE A 82 -7.32 -16.45 -4.62
C ILE A 82 -6.38 -17.22 -3.70
N ASP A 83 -6.24 -18.54 -3.84
CA ASP A 83 -5.38 -19.33 -2.95
C ASP A 83 -3.91 -18.95 -3.07
N GLN A 84 -3.41 -18.72 -4.30
CA GLN A 84 -2.07 -18.20 -4.54
C GLN A 84 -1.89 -16.80 -3.97
N LEU A 85 -2.91 -15.94 -4.10
CA LEU A 85 -2.90 -14.62 -3.47
C LEU A 85 -2.80 -14.74 -1.95
N MET A 86 -3.55 -15.63 -1.30
CA MET A 86 -3.50 -15.81 0.15
C MET A 86 -2.13 -16.30 0.64
N THR A 87 -1.49 -17.22 -0.09
CA THR A 87 -0.10 -17.64 0.20
C THR A 87 0.88 -16.47 0.13
N ILE A 88 0.71 -15.57 -0.84
CA ILE A 88 1.54 -14.37 -0.96
C ILE A 88 1.26 -13.39 0.18
N VAL A 89 -0.01 -13.16 0.53
CA VAL A 89 -0.40 -12.30 1.64
C VAL A 89 0.19 -12.81 2.95
N ASP A 90 0.15 -14.13 3.18
CA ASP A 90 0.77 -14.78 4.33
C ASP A 90 2.27 -14.54 4.41
N TYR A 91 3.00 -14.80 3.33
CA TYR A 91 4.42 -14.49 3.25
C TYR A 91 4.72 -13.02 3.58
N LEU A 92 3.88 -12.10 3.12
CA LEU A 92 4.03 -10.67 3.38
C LEU A 92 3.82 -10.29 4.85
N THR A 93 3.10 -11.09 5.64
CA THR A 93 2.91 -10.81 7.07
C THR A 93 4.21 -10.83 7.87
N THR A 94 5.23 -11.54 7.38
CA THR A 94 6.57 -11.62 7.96
C THR A 94 7.64 -11.03 7.03
N TYR A 95 7.25 -10.17 6.11
CA TYR A 95 8.16 -9.57 5.14
C TYR A 95 8.65 -8.19 5.60
N ALA A 96 9.96 -8.07 5.78
CA ALA A 96 10.64 -6.78 5.96
C ALA A 96 11.22 -6.34 4.61
N PRO A 97 10.82 -5.19 4.04
CA PRO A 97 11.32 -4.73 2.75
C PRO A 97 12.86 -4.54 2.75
N PRO A 98 13.60 -5.19 1.83
CA PRO A 98 15.02 -4.90 1.62
C PRO A 98 15.21 -3.52 0.98
N LEU A 99 16.44 -3.02 1.01
CA LEU A 99 16.82 -1.90 0.14
C LEU A 99 16.69 -2.35 -1.32
N ASP A 100 15.91 -1.58 -2.07
CA ASP A 100 15.90 -1.60 -3.52
C ASP A 100 15.88 -0.16 -4.00
N ALA A 101 16.96 0.26 -4.67
CA ALA A 101 17.07 1.64 -5.12
C ALA A 101 16.27 1.94 -6.40
N SER A 102 15.72 0.91 -7.04
CA SER A 102 14.83 1.05 -8.20
C SER A 102 13.36 1.17 -7.80
N VAL A 103 13.05 0.93 -6.51
CA VAL A 103 11.69 0.85 -5.99
C VAL A 103 11.58 1.74 -4.75
N PRO A 104 10.67 2.74 -4.73
CA PRO A 104 10.36 3.44 -3.49
C PRO A 104 9.95 2.43 -2.42
N ILE A 105 10.20 2.71 -1.13
CA ILE A 105 9.84 1.86 0.01
C ILE A 105 8.35 1.50 -0.11
N ALA A 106 8.07 0.38 -0.77
CA ALA A 106 6.73 0.07 -1.24
C ALA A 106 6.01 -0.62 -0.10
N THR A 107 4.74 -0.28 0.10
CA THR A 107 3.81 -1.10 0.86
C THR A 107 3.59 -2.40 0.06
N PRO A 108 4.20 -3.54 0.45
CA PRO A 108 4.30 -4.71 -0.42
C PRO A 108 2.93 -5.31 -0.72
N LEU A 109 2.00 -5.23 0.25
CA LEU A 109 0.62 -5.68 0.06
C LEU A 109 -0.11 -4.85 -1.01
N ASN A 110 0.05 -3.53 -0.99
CA ASN A 110 -0.53 -2.66 -2.02
C ASN A 110 0.05 -2.97 -3.40
N LEU A 111 1.35 -3.27 -3.49
CA LEU A 111 2.00 -3.66 -4.74
C LEU A 111 1.40 -4.95 -5.30
N VAL A 112 1.11 -5.94 -4.45
CA VAL A 112 0.47 -7.19 -4.87
C VAL A 112 -0.97 -6.95 -5.33
N LEU A 113 -1.71 -6.05 -4.68
CA LEU A 113 -3.14 -5.82 -4.92
C LEU A 113 -3.44 -4.71 -5.95
N ASP A 114 -2.46 -3.91 -6.39
CA ASP A 114 -2.68 -2.69 -7.18
C ASP A 114 -3.50 -2.91 -8.45
N ARG A 115 -3.22 -3.99 -9.19
CA ARG A 115 -3.92 -4.27 -10.45
C ARG A 115 -5.33 -4.77 -10.21
N PRO A 116 -5.59 -5.83 -9.41
CA PRO A 116 -6.96 -6.26 -9.14
C PRO A 116 -7.82 -5.14 -8.52
N MET A 117 -7.25 -4.30 -7.65
CA MET A 117 -7.95 -3.14 -7.08
C MET A 117 -8.46 -2.15 -8.14
N CYS A 118 -7.75 -2.03 -9.26
CA CYS A 118 -8.10 -1.11 -10.34
C CYS A 118 -8.96 -1.75 -11.44
N MET A 119 -9.38 -3.00 -11.28
CA MET A 119 -10.27 -3.67 -12.23
C MET A 119 -11.75 -3.43 -11.88
N PRO A 120 -12.67 -3.39 -12.87
CA PRO A 120 -14.10 -3.18 -12.62
C PRO A 120 -14.68 -4.13 -11.57
N SER A 121 -14.33 -5.42 -11.63
CA SER A 121 -14.79 -6.41 -10.64
C SER A 121 -14.15 -6.21 -9.26
N GLY A 122 -12.97 -5.60 -9.20
CA GLY A 122 -12.27 -5.32 -7.94
C GLY A 122 -12.94 -4.25 -7.10
N TYR A 123 -13.55 -3.24 -7.73
CA TYR A 123 -14.15 -2.10 -7.01
C TYR A 123 -15.16 -2.51 -5.94
N ALA A 124 -15.93 -3.58 -6.17
CA ALA A 124 -16.88 -4.08 -5.18
C ALA A 124 -16.18 -4.69 -3.96
N VAL A 125 -15.14 -5.51 -4.16
CA VAL A 125 -14.41 -6.18 -3.08
C VAL A 125 -13.66 -5.18 -2.20
N PHE A 126 -12.91 -4.26 -2.81
CA PHE A 126 -12.07 -3.33 -2.06
C PHE A 126 -12.84 -2.18 -1.41
N ARG A 127 -14.15 -2.07 -1.68
CA ARG A 127 -15.07 -1.17 -0.97
C ARG A 127 -15.92 -1.89 0.08
N ASP A 128 -15.86 -3.21 0.15
CA ASP A 128 -16.61 -3.99 1.11
C ASP A 128 -16.06 -3.75 2.53
N PRO A 129 -16.90 -3.38 3.51
CA PRO A 129 -16.45 -3.07 4.86
C PRO A 129 -15.93 -4.30 5.61
N PHE A 130 -16.45 -5.51 5.35
CA PHE A 130 -16.00 -6.73 6.03
C PHE A 130 -14.65 -7.19 5.50
N PHE A 131 -14.45 -7.15 4.18
CA PHE A 131 -13.16 -7.40 3.54
C PHE A 131 -12.09 -6.42 4.05
N ASN A 132 -12.41 -5.13 4.09
CA ASN A 132 -11.48 -4.12 4.62
C ASN A 132 -11.19 -4.30 6.11
N ALA A 133 -12.16 -4.77 6.91
CA ALA A 133 -11.93 -5.09 8.32
C ALA A 133 -10.94 -6.25 8.50
N GLN A 134 -11.05 -7.32 7.71
CA GLN A 134 -10.06 -8.41 7.76
C GLN A 134 -8.71 -8.01 7.17
N LEU A 135 -8.69 -7.22 6.10
CA LEU A 135 -7.44 -6.68 5.56
C LEU A 135 -6.70 -5.79 6.59
N ARG A 136 -7.44 -5.03 7.41
CA ARG A 136 -6.88 -4.26 8.53
C ARG A 136 -6.23 -5.18 9.56
N ASN A 137 -6.83 -6.33 9.88
CA ASN A 137 -6.25 -7.28 10.84
C ASN A 137 -4.93 -7.86 10.32
N VAL A 138 -4.88 -8.23 9.02
CA VAL A 138 -3.63 -8.66 8.36
C VAL A 138 -2.56 -7.56 8.41
N LEU A 139 -2.93 -6.32 8.09
CA LEU A 139 -2.01 -5.17 8.17
C LEU A 139 -1.53 -4.91 9.60
N SER A 140 -2.40 -5.06 10.61
CA SER A 140 -2.04 -4.88 12.02
C SER A 140 -1.06 -5.95 12.50
N TYR A 141 -1.25 -7.19 12.04
CA TYR A 141 -0.32 -8.29 12.30
C TYR A 141 1.04 -8.02 11.65
N TRP A 142 1.08 -7.60 10.38
CA TRP A 142 2.32 -7.18 9.72
C TRP A 142 3.00 -6.00 10.42
N CYS A 143 2.24 -4.98 10.84
CA CYS A 143 2.74 -3.86 11.65
C CYS A 143 3.44 -4.31 12.93
N SER A 144 2.89 -5.34 13.59
CA SER A 144 3.49 -5.92 14.79
C SER A 144 4.81 -6.62 14.47
N PHE A 145 4.88 -7.36 13.36
CA PHE A 145 6.12 -7.98 12.87
C PHE A 145 7.21 -6.93 12.58
N VAL A 146 6.90 -5.89 11.78
CA VAL A 146 7.89 -4.84 11.41
C VAL A 146 8.30 -3.95 12.58
N SER A 147 7.55 -3.97 13.69
CA SER A 147 7.91 -3.32 14.94
C SER A 147 8.71 -4.21 15.90
N GLY A 148 8.87 -5.50 15.57
CA GLY A 148 9.61 -6.47 16.37
C GLY A 148 11.06 -6.71 15.90
N PRO A 149 11.89 -7.39 16.71
CA PRO A 149 13.32 -7.58 16.44
C PRO A 149 13.62 -8.45 15.21
N HIS A 150 12.69 -9.33 14.80
CA HIS A 150 12.85 -10.21 13.64
C HIS A 150 12.78 -9.46 12.29
N SER A 151 12.26 -8.23 12.29
CA SER A 151 12.20 -7.39 11.08
C SER A 151 13.54 -6.78 10.67
N ARG A 152 14.58 -6.96 11.48
CA ARG A 152 15.91 -6.35 11.27
C ARG A 152 16.78 -7.08 10.24
N THR A 153 16.23 -8.07 9.53
CA THR A 153 16.94 -8.90 8.53
C THR A 153 17.80 -8.07 7.58
N TYR A 154 17.29 -6.92 7.11
CA TYR A 154 17.99 -6.04 6.18
C TYR A 154 18.59 -4.78 6.82
N LEU A 155 18.53 -4.64 8.15
CA LEU A 155 19.21 -3.55 8.87
C LEU A 155 20.70 -3.90 9.06
N ASN A 156 21.43 -3.98 7.95
CA ASN A 156 22.84 -4.33 7.92
C ASN A 156 23.55 -3.57 6.79
N THR A 157 24.87 -3.71 6.71
CA THR A 157 25.71 -3.04 5.73
C THR A 157 25.87 -3.82 4.41
N GLN A 158 25.28 -5.01 4.29
CA GLN A 158 25.52 -5.92 3.18
C GLN A 158 24.83 -5.43 1.89
N PRO A 159 25.58 -5.09 0.83
CA PRO A 159 24.98 -4.78 -0.46
C PRO A 159 24.41 -6.06 -1.11
N PRO A 160 23.40 -5.95 -2.00
CA PRO A 160 22.74 -4.71 -2.41
C PRO A 160 21.53 -4.33 -1.53
N HIS A 161 21.16 -5.16 -0.53
CA HIS A 161 19.87 -5.08 0.15
C HIS A 161 19.91 -4.45 1.55
N GLY A 162 21.09 -4.21 2.11
CA GLY A 162 21.28 -3.67 3.45
C GLY A 162 20.96 -2.19 3.54
N TRP A 163 20.12 -1.83 4.51
CA TRP A 163 19.71 -0.45 4.81
C TRP A 163 20.82 0.43 5.40
N PHE A 164 21.97 -0.14 5.76
CA PHE A 164 23.17 0.59 6.18
C PHE A 164 24.29 0.57 5.14
N SER A 165 24.05 -0.03 3.97
CA SER A 165 25.00 -0.03 2.88
C SER A 165 25.34 1.41 2.44
N GLN A 166 26.48 1.59 1.77
CA GLN A 166 26.90 2.90 1.26
C GLN A 166 25.80 3.55 0.38
N ARG A 167 25.16 2.76 -0.49
CA ARG A 167 24.06 3.22 -1.34
C ARG A 167 22.85 3.71 -0.54
N ALA A 168 22.50 3.03 0.56
CA ALA A 168 21.42 3.48 1.44
C ALA A 168 21.78 4.79 2.13
N GLN A 169 23.04 4.95 2.56
CA GLN A 169 23.52 6.18 3.20
C GLN A 169 23.43 7.38 2.24
N GLU A 170 23.86 7.21 0.99
CA GLU A 170 23.81 8.24 -0.05
C GLU A 170 22.37 8.68 -0.42
N THR A 171 21.43 7.74 -0.42
CA THR A 171 20.04 8.00 -0.87
C THR A 171 19.11 8.44 0.24
N THR A 172 19.33 7.99 1.47
CA THR A 172 18.45 8.28 2.61
C THR A 172 19.00 9.35 3.56
N HIS A 173 20.21 9.84 3.29
CA HIS A 173 20.92 10.85 4.10
C HIS A 173 20.97 10.46 5.58
N LEU A 174 21.49 9.25 5.88
CA LEU A 174 21.47 8.70 7.26
C LEU A 174 22.20 9.57 8.29
N ASP A 175 23.09 10.46 7.85
CA ASP A 175 23.79 11.41 8.72
C ASP A 175 22.86 12.49 9.30
N ASP A 176 21.72 12.77 8.66
CA ASP A 176 20.69 13.68 9.18
C ASP A 176 19.93 13.10 10.40
N TYR A 177 20.16 11.82 10.73
CA TYR A 177 19.40 11.10 11.75
C TYR A 177 20.29 10.63 12.91
N LEU A 178 19.64 10.40 14.04
CA LEU A 178 20.27 9.78 15.21
C LEU A 178 20.45 8.27 14.93
N CYS A 179 21.70 7.86 14.72
CA CYS A 179 22.11 6.48 14.49
C CYS A 179 23.30 6.16 15.41
N GLU A 180 23.20 5.12 16.25
CA GLU A 180 24.27 4.68 17.14
C GLU A 180 25.14 3.63 16.44
N ARG A 181 26.02 4.06 15.52
CA ARG A 181 26.78 3.16 14.63
C ARG A 181 27.65 2.10 15.36
N SER A 182 27.95 2.30 16.64
CA SER A 182 28.68 1.35 17.50
C SER A 182 27.82 0.21 18.04
N GLN A 183 26.49 0.35 18.04
CA GLN A 183 25.56 -0.67 18.53
C GLN A 183 25.17 -1.66 17.42
N PRO A 184 24.79 -2.91 17.77
CA PRO A 184 24.13 -3.81 16.84
C PRO A 184 22.92 -3.13 16.18
N TYR A 185 22.77 -3.33 14.88
CA TYR A 185 21.72 -2.70 14.08
C TYR A 185 21.69 -1.16 14.19
N TRP A 186 22.82 -0.53 14.54
CA TRP A 186 22.95 0.91 14.80
C TRP A 186 22.03 1.46 15.89
N GLY A 187 21.65 0.61 16.85
CA GLY A 187 20.76 0.95 17.96
C GLY A 187 19.27 0.79 17.63
N PHE A 188 18.91 0.42 16.39
CA PHE A 188 17.51 0.24 16.01
C PHE A 188 16.94 -1.10 16.49
N ALA A 189 15.80 -1.04 17.18
CA ALA A 189 15.12 -2.20 17.73
C ALA A 189 14.34 -3.00 16.66
N SER A 190 13.92 -2.34 15.58
CA SER A 190 13.10 -2.94 14.51
C SER A 190 13.21 -2.16 13.19
N TRP A 191 12.65 -2.73 12.12
CA TRP A 191 12.52 -2.04 10.84
C TRP A 191 11.72 -0.75 10.97
N ASN A 192 10.60 -0.78 11.72
CA ASN A 192 9.78 0.41 11.93
C ASN A 192 10.55 1.48 12.71
N ASP A 193 11.29 1.11 13.76
CA ASP A 193 12.15 2.03 14.52
C ASP A 193 13.17 2.75 13.62
N PHE A 194 13.76 2.03 12.66
CA PHE A 194 14.63 2.63 11.64
C PHE A 194 13.89 3.59 10.70
N PHE A 195 12.66 3.31 10.27
CA PHE A 195 11.91 4.19 9.36
C PHE A 195 11.19 5.35 10.06
N THR A 196 10.98 5.25 11.37
CA THR A 196 10.49 6.34 12.23
C THR A 196 11.61 7.02 13.01
N ARG A 197 12.86 6.78 12.63
CA ARG A 197 14.06 7.32 13.28
C ARG A 197 14.02 8.83 13.43
N ARG A 198 14.61 9.32 14.51
CA ARG A 198 14.62 10.75 14.85
C ARG A 198 15.68 11.50 14.04
N LEU A 199 15.29 12.66 13.53
CA LEU A 199 16.23 13.61 12.94
C LEU A 199 17.16 14.17 14.02
N ARG A 200 18.40 14.48 13.62
CA ARG A 200 19.29 15.33 14.39
C ARG A 200 18.72 16.74 14.44
N GLU A 201 19.01 17.43 15.54
CA GLU A 201 18.68 18.84 15.66
C GLU A 201 19.33 19.63 14.52
N GLY A 202 18.55 20.50 13.86
CA GLY A 202 19.02 21.32 12.75
C GLY A 202 19.15 20.63 11.38
N ALA A 203 18.94 19.32 11.26
CA ALA A 203 19.14 18.60 9.98
C ALA A 203 18.14 18.99 8.86
N ARG A 204 16.94 19.45 9.22
CA ARG A 204 15.94 19.96 8.26
C ARG A 204 15.39 21.31 8.73
N PRO A 205 16.13 22.41 8.50
CA PRO A 205 15.68 23.73 8.90
C PRO A 205 14.43 24.10 8.09
N TYR A 206 13.29 24.22 8.78
CA TYR A 206 12.08 24.75 8.18
C TYR A 206 12.19 26.27 8.11
N VAL A 207 12.43 26.80 6.91
CA VAL A 207 12.33 28.25 6.66
C VAL A 207 10.90 28.54 6.22
N ARG A 208 10.15 29.30 7.02
CA ARG A 208 8.83 29.79 6.63
C ARG A 208 8.96 30.88 5.56
N THR A 209 9.08 30.50 4.30
CA THR A 209 9.15 31.42 3.16
C THR A 209 7.76 31.74 2.61
N ALA A 210 6.98 32.57 3.34
CA ALA A 210 5.89 33.45 2.86
C ALA A 210 4.94 33.83 4.03
N PRO A 211 4.29 35.02 4.01
CA PRO A 211 3.17 35.29 4.89
C PRO A 211 2.03 34.32 4.59
N ALA A 212 1.38 33.82 5.65
CA ALA A 212 0.26 32.90 5.55
C ALA A 212 -0.79 33.44 4.55
N LEU A 213 -1.03 32.70 3.46
CA LEU A 213 -2.20 32.96 2.62
C LEU A 213 -3.45 32.93 3.52
N PRO A 214 -4.35 33.93 3.43
CA PRO A 214 -5.53 33.96 4.27
C PRO A 214 -6.28 32.65 4.10
N ARG A 215 -6.57 31.97 5.22
CA ARG A 215 -7.35 30.73 5.24
C ARG A 215 -8.63 31.00 4.44
N ARG A 216 -8.75 30.41 3.25
CA ARG A 216 -10.02 30.42 2.51
C ARG A 216 -11.04 29.79 3.45
N ARG A 217 -11.95 30.60 4.01
CA ARG A 217 -13.12 30.08 4.72
C ARG A 217 -13.81 29.14 3.74
N PHE A 218 -13.86 27.86 4.09
CA PHE A 218 -14.66 26.89 3.38
C PHE A 218 -16.10 27.39 3.50
N ARG A 219 -16.67 27.94 2.42
CA ARG A 219 -18.12 28.19 2.35
C ARG A 219 -18.75 26.80 2.20
N PRO A 220 -19.56 26.33 3.17
CA PRO A 220 -20.30 25.10 2.95
C PRO A 220 -21.27 25.36 1.80
N GLN A 221 -21.11 24.64 0.70
CA GLN A 221 -22.10 24.59 -0.36
C GLN A 221 -23.34 23.87 0.19
N GLY A 222 -24.48 24.56 0.20
CA GLY A 222 -25.80 23.95 0.19
C GLY A 222 -26.45 23.68 1.55
N GLN A 223 -26.88 24.74 2.25
CA GLN A 223 -28.12 24.64 3.01
C GLN A 223 -29.27 24.51 1.99
N PHE A 224 -29.75 23.30 1.75
CA PHE A 224 -31.09 23.11 1.21
C PHE A 224 -32.09 23.39 2.33
N ALA A 225 -32.70 24.58 2.33
CA ALA A 225 -33.88 24.88 3.14
C ALA A 225 -34.95 25.50 2.24
N ALA A 226 -35.85 24.61 1.81
CA ALA A 226 -37.30 24.74 1.67
C ALA A 226 -37.91 26.01 1.06
N ARG A 227 -38.69 25.81 -0.02
CA ARG A 227 -39.97 26.50 -0.24
C ARG A 227 -40.99 25.55 -0.88
N ALA A 228 -41.63 24.71 -0.07
CA ALA A 228 -42.98 24.23 -0.34
C ALA A 228 -43.92 25.07 0.55
N ARG A 229 -44.69 25.95 -0.09
CA ARG A 229 -45.70 26.79 0.56
C ARG A 229 -46.82 25.89 1.06
N CYS A 230 -46.98 25.83 2.38
CA CYS A 230 -48.23 25.40 3.00
C CYS A 230 -49.20 26.58 2.91
N CYS A 231 -50.30 26.39 2.19
CA CYS A 231 -51.49 27.22 2.33
C CYS A 231 -52.01 27.07 3.76
N LEU A 232 -52.20 28.17 4.48
CA LEU A 232 -53.38 28.49 5.30
C LEU A 232 -53.07 29.61 6.31
N THR A 233 -54.01 30.56 6.34
CA THR A 233 -54.43 31.46 7.43
C THR A 233 -53.73 32.81 7.70
N GLY A 234 -54.61 33.82 7.79
CA GLY A 234 -54.44 35.17 8.37
C GLY A 234 -54.77 36.25 7.34
N ALA A 235 -55.70 37.20 7.49
CA ALA A 235 -56.60 37.65 8.55
C ALA A 235 -57.67 38.54 7.86
N GLY A 236 -58.91 38.69 8.34
CA GLY A 236 -59.23 39.64 9.40
C GLY A 236 -59.30 41.09 8.91
N THR A 237 -60.41 41.48 8.29
CA THR A 237 -61.23 42.68 8.60
C THR A 237 -62.54 42.61 7.82
#